data_AF-A0A549TA41-F1
#
_entry.id   AF-A0A549TA41-F1
#
_cell.length_a   1.000
_cell.length_b   1.000
_cell.length_c   1.000
_cell.angle_alpha   90.00
_cell.angle_beta   90.00
_cell.angle_gamma   90.00
#
_symmetry.space_group_name_H-M   'P 1'
#
loop_
_entity.id
_entity.type
_entity.pdbx_description
1 polymer ?
#
loop_
_entity_poly.entity_id
_entity_poly.type
_entity_poly.pdbx_seq_one_letter_code
_entity_poly.pdbx_strand_id
1 'polypeptide(L)'
;MTDFTTRPEILGTFGVVTSTHWIASAVGMSILEKGGNAFDAAVATGFVLQIVEPHLCGPGGDMPAIIYSKKTDKVEVICAQGPAPAGAT
;
A
#
# COMPACT_ATOMS: atom_id res chain seq x y z
N MET A 1 5.63 -32.90 5.08
CA MET A 1 5.94 -31.90 6.13
C MET A 1 5.36 -30.60 5.64
N THR A 2 4.48 -29.97 6.39
CA THR A 2 4.17 -28.55 6.15
C THR A 2 5.41 -27.76 6.56
N ASP A 3 6.01 -27.05 5.61
CA ASP A 3 7.19 -26.22 5.87
C ASP A 3 6.89 -25.20 6.97
N PHE A 4 7.85 -24.95 7.86
CA PHE A 4 7.71 -23.95 8.91
C PHE A 4 7.59 -22.54 8.31
N THR A 5 6.59 -21.78 8.75
CA THR A 5 6.38 -20.38 8.37
C THR A 5 6.22 -19.51 9.61
N THR A 6 6.66 -18.25 9.57
CA THR A 6 6.54 -17.34 10.72
C THR A 6 5.10 -16.92 10.98
N ARG A 7 4.26 -16.90 9.94
CA ARG A 7 2.81 -16.65 9.94
C ARG A 7 2.17 -17.47 8.82
N PRO A 8 0.89 -17.86 8.94
CA PRO A 8 0.19 -18.55 7.86
C PRO A 8 0.02 -17.65 6.64
N GLU A 9 -0.06 -18.27 5.45
CA GLU A 9 -0.57 -17.60 4.26
C GLU A 9 -2.07 -17.34 4.46
N ILE A 10 -2.47 -16.07 4.37
CA ILE A 10 -3.86 -15.67 4.57
C ILE A 10 -4.63 -15.90 3.28
N LEU A 11 -5.66 -16.76 3.35
CA LEU A 11 -6.57 -17.06 2.25
C LEU A 11 -7.97 -16.54 2.59
N GLY A 12 -8.71 -16.10 1.57
CA GLY A 12 -10.07 -15.59 1.73
C GLY A 12 -10.71 -15.19 0.40
N THR A 13 -11.98 -14.79 0.46
CA THR A 13 -12.79 -14.44 -0.72
C THR A 13 -13.23 -12.98 -0.76
N PHE A 14 -12.85 -12.18 0.25
CA PHE A 14 -13.24 -10.77 0.36
C PHE A 14 -12.11 -9.82 -0.04
N GLY A 15 -10.97 -9.89 0.65
CA GLY A 15 -9.80 -9.07 0.37
C GLY A 15 -8.67 -9.32 1.38
N VAL A 16 -7.46 -8.90 1.03
CA VAL A 16 -6.26 -8.98 1.88
C VAL A 16 -5.50 -7.67 1.77
N VAL A 17 -5.03 -7.14 2.91
CA VAL A 17 -4.16 -5.97 2.97
C VAL A 17 -2.91 -6.32 3.76
N THR A 18 -1.74 -6.02 3.21
CA THR A 18 -0.44 -6.24 3.86
C THR A 18 0.36 -4.94 3.86
N SER A 19 1.17 -4.73 4.90
CA SER A 19 2.07 -3.60 5.03
C SER A 19 3.12 -3.89 6.11
N THR A 20 4.08 -2.98 6.27
CA THR A 20 5.14 -3.05 7.27
C THR A 20 4.68 -2.74 8.69
N HIS A 21 3.52 -2.08 8.86
CA HIS A 21 2.93 -1.78 10.16
C HIS A 21 1.50 -2.31 10.30
N TRP A 22 1.22 -3.09 11.36
CA TRP A 22 -0.08 -3.72 11.56
C TRP A 22 -1.31 -2.78 11.56
N ILE A 23 -1.14 -1.49 11.89
CA ILE A 23 -2.21 -0.49 12.04
C ILE A 23 -2.58 -0.01 10.64
N ALA A 24 -1.59 0.17 9.77
CA ALA A 24 -1.82 0.51 8.38
C ALA A 24 -2.51 -0.64 7.62
N SER A 25 -2.13 -1.90 7.88
CA SER A 25 -2.83 -3.08 7.35
C SER A 25 -4.29 -3.12 7.83
N ALA A 26 -4.53 -2.93 9.14
CA ALA A 26 -5.86 -2.94 9.72
C ALA A 26 -6.75 -1.79 9.20
N VAL A 27 -6.19 -0.58 9.04
CA VAL A 27 -6.94 0.55 8.48
C VAL A 27 -7.31 0.30 7.02
N GLY A 28 -6.37 -0.19 6.20
CA GLY A 28 -6.67 -0.56 4.81
C GLY A 28 -7.75 -1.62 4.72
N MET A 29 -7.69 -2.66 5.57
CA MET A 29 -8.74 -3.69 5.64
C MET A 29 -10.09 -3.08 6.04
N SER A 30 -10.11 -2.15 7.00
CA SER A 30 -11.34 -1.46 7.40
C SER A 30 -11.98 -0.65 6.26
N ILE A 31 -11.18 -0.16 5.30
CA ILE A 31 -11.70 0.52 4.10
C ILE A 31 -12.34 -0.49 3.14
N LEU A 32 -11.75 -1.67 2.96
CA LEU A 32 -12.39 -2.75 2.22
C LEU A 32 -13.73 -3.14 2.87
N GLU A 33 -13.75 -3.33 4.19
CA GLU A 33 -14.97 -3.65 4.96
C GLU A 33 -16.06 -2.56 4.84
N LYS A 34 -15.67 -1.30 4.61
CA LYS A 34 -16.58 -0.18 4.34
C LYS A 34 -17.04 -0.08 2.88
N GLY A 35 -16.68 -1.06 2.04
CA GLY A 35 -17.06 -1.12 0.62
C GLY A 35 -16.12 -0.38 -0.33
N GLY A 36 -14.96 0.06 0.15
CA GLY A 36 -13.89 0.59 -0.71
C GLY A 36 -13.23 -0.51 -1.55
N ASN A 37 -12.56 -0.10 -2.63
CA ASN A 37 -11.77 -1.01 -3.46
C ASN A 37 -10.29 -1.06 -3.01
N ALA A 38 -9.46 -1.82 -3.72
CA ALA A 38 -8.04 -1.95 -3.43
C ALA A 38 -7.27 -0.61 -3.47
N PHE A 39 -7.66 0.33 -4.33
CA PHE A 39 -7.04 1.66 -4.42
C PHE A 39 -7.42 2.53 -3.23
N ASP A 40 -8.68 2.52 -2.80
CA ASP A 40 -9.14 3.24 -1.60
C ASP A 40 -8.40 2.72 -0.35
N ALA A 41 -8.29 1.39 -0.23
CA ALA A 41 -7.56 0.75 0.86
C ALA A 41 -6.06 1.11 0.84
N ALA A 42 -5.43 1.08 -0.34
CA ALA A 42 -4.02 1.42 -0.50
C ALA A 42 -3.73 2.88 -0.10
N VAL A 43 -4.59 3.83 -0.48
CA VAL A 43 -4.46 5.24 -0.08
C VAL A 43 -4.55 5.37 1.44
N ALA A 44 -5.56 4.77 2.07
CA ALA A 44 -5.70 4.84 3.53
C ALA A 44 -4.52 4.19 4.26
N THR A 45 -4.05 3.02 3.82
CA THR A 45 -2.83 2.38 4.34
C THR A 45 -1.62 3.30 4.20
N GLY A 46 -1.41 3.89 3.02
CA GLY A 46 -0.28 4.78 2.74
C GLY A 46 -0.25 6.03 3.62
N PHE A 47 -1.39 6.71 3.82
CA PHE A 47 -1.47 7.86 4.73
C PHE A 47 -1.23 7.48 6.19
N VAL A 48 -1.72 6.31 6.62
CA VAL A 48 -1.48 5.83 7.98
C VAL A 48 -0.01 5.48 8.20
N LEU A 49 0.69 4.90 7.21
CA LEU A 49 2.12 4.62 7.29
C LEU A 49 2.93 5.88 7.60
N GLN A 50 2.57 7.04 7.06
CA GLN A 50 3.26 8.31 7.37
C GLN A 50 3.16 8.70 8.85
N ILE A 51 2.12 8.22 9.56
CA ILE A 51 1.92 8.48 10.99
C ILE A 51 2.60 7.43 11.86
N VAL A 52 2.52 6.16 11.47
CA VAL A 52 3.02 5.04 12.29
C VAL A 52 4.46 4.64 11.97
N GLU A 53 4.99 5.08 10.82
CA GLU A 53 6.38 4.89 10.39
C GLU A 53 7.05 6.20 9.93
N PRO A 54 6.99 7.30 10.71
CA PRO A 54 7.57 8.60 10.31
C PRO A 54 9.10 8.55 10.17
N HIS A 55 9.73 7.49 10.67
CA HIS A 55 11.16 7.23 10.55
C HIS A 55 11.54 6.51 9.23
N LEU A 56 10.55 6.06 8.44
CA LEU A 56 10.76 5.36 7.17
C LEU A 56 10.09 6.07 5.99
N CYS A 57 8.99 6.77 6.22
CA CYS A 57 8.27 7.49 5.16
C CYS A 57 7.57 8.75 5.69
N GLY A 58 7.06 9.58 4.79
CA GLY A 58 6.35 10.81 5.15
C GLY A 58 5.78 11.55 3.94
N PRO A 59 4.99 12.61 4.16
CA PRO A 59 4.30 13.35 3.10
C PRO A 59 5.23 14.09 2.13
N GLY A 60 6.48 14.33 2.54
CA GLY A 60 7.51 14.94 1.69
C GLY A 60 8.42 13.94 0.97
N GLY A 61 8.13 12.64 1.06
CA GLY A 61 8.83 11.60 0.31
C GLY A 61 8.23 11.39 -1.08
N ASP A 62 8.58 10.25 -1.67
CA ASP A 62 8.13 9.83 -2.99
C ASP A 62 7.39 8.50 -2.91
N MET A 63 6.65 8.15 -3.98
CA MET A 63 5.95 6.87 -4.06
C MET A 63 5.91 6.33 -5.50
N PRO A 64 6.60 5.22 -5.79
CA PRO A 64 6.30 4.41 -6.96
C PRO A 64 5.17 3.42 -6.64
N ALA A 65 4.23 3.23 -7.58
CA ALA A 65 3.18 2.22 -7.44
C ALA A 65 3.02 1.41 -8.72
N ILE A 66 2.82 0.10 -8.57
CA ILE A 66 2.41 -0.81 -9.64
C ILE A 66 0.97 -1.19 -9.36
N ILE A 67 0.09 -0.92 -10.31
CA ILE A 67 -1.34 -0.95 -10.12
C ILE A 67 -1.96 -1.83 -11.19
N TYR A 68 -2.69 -2.86 -10.80
CA TYR A 68 -3.55 -3.60 -11.71
C TYR A 68 -5.00 -3.14 -11.52
N SER A 69 -5.68 -2.83 -12.62
CA SER A 69 -7.11 -2.52 -12.61
C SER A 69 -7.88 -3.57 -13.39
N LYS A 70 -8.78 -4.28 -12.71
CA LYS A 70 -9.63 -5.27 -13.38
C LYS A 70 -10.58 -4.62 -14.40
N LYS A 71 -10.96 -3.35 -14.19
CA LYS A 71 -11.84 -2.60 -15.08
C LYS A 71 -11.20 -2.37 -16.46
N THR A 72 -9.89 -2.14 -16.51
CA THR A 72 -9.14 -1.91 -17.75
C THR A 72 -8.35 -3.13 -18.21
N ASP A 73 -8.24 -4.15 -17.35
CA ASP A 73 -7.44 -5.36 -17.53
C ASP A 73 -5.97 -5.04 -17.85
N LYS A 74 -5.42 -4.03 -17.18
CA LYS A 74 -4.07 -3.51 -17.40
C LYS A 74 -3.30 -3.35 -16.10
N VAL A 75 -1.99 -3.49 -16.22
CA VAL A 75 -1.01 -3.06 -15.22
C VAL A 75 -0.47 -1.70 -15.64
N GLU A 76 -0.45 -0.76 -14.72
CA GLU A 76 0.08 0.58 -14.88
C GLU A 76 1.10 0.88 -13.79
N VAL A 77 2.07 1.72 -14.11
CA VAL A 77 3.07 2.20 -13.15
C VAL A 77 2.86 3.69 -12.94
N ILE A 78 2.69 4.10 -11.69
CA ILE A 78 2.73 5.50 -11.28
C ILE A 78 4.13 5.78 -10.77
N CYS A 79 4.87 6.60 -11.50
CA CYS A 79 6.13 7.17 -11.04
C CYS A 79 5.85 8.53 -10.39
N ALA A 80 5.67 8.56 -9.07
CA ALA A 80 5.59 9.79 -8.29
C ALA A 80 6.91 10.09 -7.58
N GLN A 81 8.02 9.89 -8.30
CA GLN A 81 9.36 10.28 -7.86
C GLN A 81 9.63 11.73 -8.26
N GLY A 82 9.88 12.60 -7.30
CA GLY A 82 10.25 13.98 -7.52
C GLY A 82 11.60 14.12 -8.25
N PRO A 83 11.74 15.04 -9.21
CA PRO A 83 13.03 15.35 -9.81
C PRO A 83 13.86 16.24 -8.89
N ALA A 84 15.17 16.33 -9.17
CA ALA A 84 16.01 17.36 -8.57
C ALA A 84 15.49 18.77 -8.97
N PRO A 85 15.53 19.76 -8.07
CA PRO A 85 15.20 21.15 -8.42
C PRO A 85 16.16 21.69 -9.49
N ALA A 86 15.68 22.63 -10.31
CA ALA A 86 16.48 23.23 -11.39
C ALA A 86 17.77 23.94 -10.92
N GLY A 87 17.83 24.36 -9.65
CA GLY A 87 19.01 25.01 -9.05
C GLY A 87 20.03 24.06 -8.39
N ALA A 88 19.79 22.74 -8.40
CA ALA A 88 20.71 21.76 -7.84
C ALA A 88 21.73 21.28 -8.88
N THR A 89 22.60 22.19 -9.31
CA THR A 89 23.66 21.97 -10.32
C THR A 89 25.06 22.03 -9.72
#